data_AF-A0A0J7JDD3-F1
#
_entry.id   AF-A0A0J7JDD3-F1
#
_cell.length_a   1.000
_cell.length_b   1.000
_cell.length_c   1.000
_cell.angle_alpha   90.00
_cell.angle_beta   90.00
_cell.angle_gamma   90.00
#
_symmetry.space_group_name_H-M   'P 1'
#
loop_
_entity.id
_entity.type
_entity.pdbx_description
1 polymer ?
#
loop_
_entity_poly.entity_id
_entity_poly.type
_entity_poly.pdbx_seq_one_letter_code
_entity_poly.pdbx_strand_id
1 'polypeptide(L)'
;MDRRSLYGSARPAKCCVYINGLPLVVFEFKSATRENATIHDAWKQLTIRYARGIPELMKYNALCVISDGVNSRLGSLFAPYEYFYTWRKVKYTDWNQREDIKAELKVDLILLLGKHGYPPVDRDEVYKEIFEQAENFK
;
A
#
# COMPACT_ATOMS: atom_id res chain seq x y z
N MET A 1 -10.97 0.51 41.92
CA MET A 1 -10.06 0.58 40.77
C MET A 1 -10.73 -0.14 39.60
N ASP A 2 -11.13 0.60 38.56
CA ASP A 2 -11.98 0.10 37.47
C ASP A 2 -11.21 -0.85 36.54
N ARG A 3 -11.73 -2.08 36.36
CA ARG A 3 -11.14 -3.12 35.50
C ARG A 3 -11.16 -2.75 34.00
N ARG A 4 -11.79 -1.64 33.61
CA ARG A 4 -11.79 -1.11 32.24
C ARG A 4 -10.49 -0.40 31.83
N SER A 5 -9.60 -0.02 32.76
CA SER A 5 -8.39 0.74 32.38
C SER A 5 -7.25 -0.13 31.83
N LEU A 6 -7.24 -1.43 32.13
CA LEU A 6 -6.23 -2.38 31.66
C LEU A 6 -6.62 -3.08 30.34
N TYR A 7 -7.91 -3.09 30.01
CA TYR A 7 -8.47 -3.62 28.78
C TYR A 7 -9.22 -2.51 28.05
N GLY A 8 -8.49 -1.56 27.46
CA GLY A 8 -9.09 -0.66 26.48
C GLY A 8 -9.75 -1.51 25.40
N SER A 9 -11.08 -1.41 25.25
CA SER A 9 -11.88 -2.23 24.34
C SER A 9 -11.18 -2.33 22.99
N ALA A 10 -10.76 -3.53 22.62
CA ALA A 10 -10.18 -3.76 21.31
C ALA A 10 -11.27 -3.43 20.28
N ARG A 11 -11.19 -2.24 19.68
CA ARG A 11 -12.05 -1.92 18.55
C ARG A 11 -11.73 -2.94 17.45
N PRO A 12 -12.74 -3.53 16.79
CA PRO A 12 -12.52 -4.45 15.68
C PRO A 12 -11.59 -3.85 14.63
N ALA A 13 -10.80 -4.72 13.98
CA ALA A 13 -10.01 -4.32 12.81
C ALA A 13 -10.90 -3.64 11.78
N LYS A 14 -10.37 -2.61 11.13
CA LYS A 14 -11.18 -1.79 10.23
C LYS A 14 -11.47 -2.49 8.91
N CYS A 15 -10.61 -3.40 8.47
CA CYS A 15 -10.85 -4.24 7.30
C CYS A 15 -10.03 -5.53 7.39
N CYS A 16 -10.59 -6.64 6.90
CA CYS A 16 -9.91 -7.93 6.80
C CYS A 16 -10.20 -8.58 5.46
N VAL A 17 -9.22 -9.28 4.89
CA VAL A 17 -9.40 -10.11 3.69
C VAL A 17 -9.39 -11.57 4.10
N TYR A 18 -10.46 -12.25 3.71
CA TYR A 18 -10.64 -13.67 3.94
C TYR A 18 -10.37 -14.46 2.67
N ILE A 19 -9.63 -15.55 2.79
CA ILE A 19 -9.45 -16.53 1.71
C ILE A 19 -9.92 -17.87 2.26
N ASN A 20 -10.94 -18.46 1.62
CA ASN A 20 -11.56 -19.71 2.04
C ASN A 20 -11.95 -19.73 3.54
N GLY A 21 -12.45 -18.60 4.05
CA GLY A 21 -12.87 -18.46 5.46
C GLY A 21 -11.75 -18.15 6.45
N LEU A 22 -10.47 -18.07 6.03
CA LEU A 22 -9.35 -17.71 6.89
C LEU A 22 -9.00 -16.21 6.79
N PRO A 23 -8.83 -15.48 7.92
CA PRO A 23 -8.45 -14.08 7.91
C PRO A 23 -6.95 -13.90 7.64
N LEU A 24 -6.57 -13.81 6.36
CA LEU A 24 -5.15 -13.76 5.98
C LEU A 24 -4.56 -12.35 6.00
N VAL A 25 -5.36 -11.31 5.75
CA VAL A 25 -4.88 -9.92 5.76
C VAL A 25 -5.73 -9.09 6.69
N VAL A 26 -5.07 -8.30 7.55
CA VAL A 26 -5.74 -7.40 8.50
C VAL A 26 -5.22 -5.99 8.31
N PHE A 27 -6.14 -5.04 8.18
CA PHE A 27 -5.85 -3.63 7.95
C PHE A 27 -6.21 -2.81 9.17
N GLU A 28 -5.31 -1.89 9.54
CA GLU A 28 -5.60 -0.82 10.49
C GLU A 28 -5.36 0.55 9.86
N PHE A 29 -6.41 1.36 9.87
CA PHE A 29 -6.40 2.71 9.30
C PHE A 29 -6.32 3.79 10.37
N LYS A 30 -5.55 4.85 10.14
CA LYS A 30 -5.62 6.11 10.89
C LYS A 30 -6.17 7.23 10.01
N SER A 31 -6.64 8.28 10.67
CA SER A 31 -7.11 9.47 9.97
C SER A 31 -5.94 10.42 9.81
N ALA A 32 -5.61 10.83 8.58
CA ALA A 32 -4.62 11.86 8.32
C ALA A 32 -4.97 13.22 8.98
N THR A 33 -6.24 13.45 9.32
CA THR A 33 -6.72 14.71 9.92
C THR A 33 -6.52 14.83 11.43
N ARG A 34 -6.06 13.77 12.10
CA ARG A 34 -5.82 13.79 13.55
C ARG A 34 -4.32 13.85 13.82
N GLU A 35 -3.85 14.98 14.33
CA GLU A 35 -2.42 15.22 14.61
C GLU A 35 -1.75 14.11 15.45
N ASN A 36 -2.48 13.56 16.42
CA ASN A 36 -1.95 12.51 17.32
C ASN A 36 -2.12 11.07 16.81
N ALA A 37 -2.66 10.85 15.60
CA ALA A 37 -2.94 9.51 15.08
C ALA A 37 -1.86 9.07 14.09
N THR A 38 -0.82 8.41 14.58
CA THR A 38 0.32 8.03 13.73
C THR A 38 0.15 6.64 13.11
N ILE A 39 0.80 6.41 11.97
CA ILE A 39 0.87 5.07 11.36
C ILE A 39 1.58 4.05 12.29
N HIS A 40 2.46 4.51 13.18
CA HIS A 40 3.07 3.68 14.21
C HIS A 40 2.05 3.22 15.27
N ASP A 41 1.03 4.03 15.58
CA ASP A 41 -0.07 3.60 16.45
C ASP A 41 -0.94 2.52 15.81
N ALA A 42 -1.10 2.54 14.47
CA ALA A 42 -1.74 1.44 13.75
C ALA A 42 -0.93 0.15 13.89
N TRP A 43 0.39 0.22 13.75
CA TRP A 43 1.28 -0.93 13.95
C TRP A 43 1.13 -1.51 15.37
N LYS A 44 1.21 -0.69 16.43
CA LYS A 44 1.00 -1.14 17.82
C LYS A 44 -0.38 -1.78 18.02
N GLN A 45 -1.41 -1.30 17.32
CA GLN A 45 -2.73 -1.91 17.42
C GLN A 45 -2.77 -3.31 16.82
N LEU A 46 -2.20 -3.53 15.64
CA LEU A 46 -2.15 -4.85 15.02
C LEU A 46 -1.25 -5.81 15.82
N THR A 47 -0.01 -5.41 16.07
CA THR A 47 1.03 -6.32 16.59
C THR A 47 0.97 -6.56 18.10
N ILE A 48 0.35 -5.65 18.86
CA ILE A 48 0.24 -5.77 20.32
C ILE A 48 -1.21 -5.97 20.73
N ARG A 49 -2.13 -5.09 20.31
CA ARG A 49 -3.50 -5.11 20.84
C ARG A 49 -4.33 -6.23 20.23
N TYR A 50 -4.32 -6.41 18.92
CA TYR A 50 -5.11 -7.46 18.26
C TYR A 50 -4.50 -8.83 18.49
N ALA A 51 -3.18 -8.94 18.40
CA ALA A 51 -2.48 -10.17 18.75
C ALA A 51 -2.85 -10.70 20.16
N ARG A 52 -3.05 -9.80 21.14
CA ARG A 52 -3.44 -10.17 22.52
C ARG A 52 -4.95 -10.27 22.75
N GLY A 53 -5.71 -9.35 22.15
CA GLY A 53 -7.13 -9.18 22.43
C GLY A 53 -8.06 -10.00 21.53
N ILE A 54 -7.60 -10.38 20.34
CA ILE A 54 -8.39 -11.10 19.33
C ILE A 54 -7.49 -12.15 18.62
N PRO A 55 -6.89 -13.10 19.35
CA PRO A 55 -5.92 -14.03 18.77
C PRO A 55 -6.48 -14.86 17.60
N GLU A 56 -7.77 -15.22 17.61
CA GLU A 56 -8.39 -15.99 16.52
C GLU A 56 -8.39 -15.24 15.18
N LEU A 57 -8.46 -13.90 15.20
CA LEU A 57 -8.33 -13.09 13.98
C LEU A 57 -6.89 -13.13 13.44
N MET A 58 -5.91 -13.21 14.33
CA MET A 58 -4.50 -13.05 13.99
C MET A 58 -3.78 -14.39 13.75
N LYS A 59 -4.41 -15.51 14.12
CA LYS A 59 -3.84 -16.87 14.10
C LYS A 59 -3.33 -17.30 12.72
N TYR A 60 -4.06 -16.94 11.66
CA TYR A 60 -3.72 -17.26 10.28
C TYR A 60 -3.24 -16.03 9.49
N ASN A 61 -2.92 -14.93 10.19
CA ASN A 61 -2.50 -13.70 9.52
C ASN A 61 -1.22 -13.94 8.71
N ALA A 62 -1.30 -13.73 7.41
CA ALA A 62 -0.16 -13.72 6.51
C ALA A 62 0.42 -12.31 6.38
N LEU A 63 -0.44 -11.27 6.43
CA LEU A 63 -0.06 -9.90 6.17
C LEU A 63 -0.82 -8.89 7.04
N CYS A 64 -0.09 -7.94 7.61
CA CYS A 64 -0.63 -6.78 8.29
C CYS A 64 -0.41 -5.53 7.43
N VAL A 65 -1.46 -4.72 7.27
CA VAL A 65 -1.40 -3.45 6.52
C VAL A 65 -1.79 -2.29 7.42
N ILE A 66 -0.97 -1.25 7.42
CA ILE A 66 -1.20 -0.02 8.17
C ILE A 66 -1.25 1.16 7.21
N SER A 67 -2.21 2.05 7.36
CA SER A 67 -2.34 3.22 6.49
C SER A 67 -3.00 4.40 7.19
N ASP A 68 -2.61 5.62 6.84
CA ASP A 68 -3.27 6.86 7.28
C ASP A 68 -4.01 7.58 6.13
N GLY A 69 -4.07 6.95 4.94
CA GLY A 69 -4.60 7.53 3.70
C GLY A 69 -3.54 8.24 2.84
N VAL A 70 -2.43 8.68 3.43
CA VAL A 70 -1.30 9.29 2.72
C VAL A 70 -0.15 8.29 2.59
N ASN A 71 0.23 7.67 3.70
CA ASN A 71 1.26 6.66 3.83
C ASN A 71 0.62 5.30 4.06
N SER A 72 1.15 4.27 3.41
CA SER A 72 0.74 2.89 3.64
C SER A 72 1.97 2.00 3.74
N ARG A 73 1.98 1.11 4.73
CA ARG A 73 3.04 0.14 4.95
C ARG A 73 2.46 -1.24 5.21
N LEU A 74 3.25 -2.26 4.94
CA LEU A 74 2.89 -3.65 5.18
C LEU A 74 4.04 -4.43 5.79
N GLY A 75 3.71 -5.46 6.55
CA GLY A 75 4.68 -6.35 7.17
C GLY A 75 3.99 -7.57 7.76
N SER A 76 4.79 -8.49 8.32
CA SER A 76 4.23 -9.61 9.07
C SER A 76 3.81 -9.16 10.47
N LEU A 77 2.89 -9.92 11.09
CA LEU A 77 2.40 -9.66 12.44
C LEU A 77 3.51 -9.52 13.49
N PHE A 78 4.59 -10.27 13.33
CA PHE A 78 5.69 -10.34 14.29
C PHE A 78 6.86 -9.43 13.92
N ALA A 79 6.80 -8.74 12.79
CA ALA A 79 7.88 -7.88 12.36
C ALA A 79 7.93 -6.59 13.22
N PRO A 80 9.12 -6.19 13.69
CA PRO A 80 9.34 -4.85 14.22
C PRO A 80 8.91 -3.78 13.20
N TYR A 81 8.54 -2.60 13.69
CA TYR A 81 8.00 -1.51 12.86
C TYR A 81 8.94 -1.10 11.70
N GLU A 82 10.25 -1.21 11.88
CA GLU A 82 11.26 -0.89 10.85
C GLU A 82 11.19 -1.80 9.61
N TYR A 83 10.64 -3.01 9.77
CA TYR A 83 10.41 -3.96 8.67
C TYR A 83 9.01 -3.85 8.06
N PHE A 84 8.21 -2.86 8.47
CA PHE A 84 7.00 -2.49 7.75
C PHE A 84 7.37 -1.54 6.60
N TYR A 85 7.50 -2.09 5.40
CA TYR A 85 7.91 -1.37 4.21
C TYR A 85 6.75 -0.64 3.55
N THR A 86 7.06 0.50 2.93
CA THR A 86 6.08 1.31 2.20
C THR A 86 5.50 0.53 1.04
N TRP A 87 4.17 0.43 0.99
CA TRP A 87 3.46 0.00 -0.21
C TRP A 87 3.47 1.16 -1.19
N ARG A 88 4.29 1.07 -2.23
CA ARG A 88 4.34 2.10 -3.27
C ARG A 88 3.08 2.00 -4.12
N LYS A 89 2.31 3.09 -4.19
CA LYS A 89 1.29 3.23 -5.23
C LYS A 89 1.99 3.17 -6.58
N VAL A 90 1.43 2.40 -7.51
CA VAL A 90 1.86 2.44 -8.90
C VAL A 90 1.45 3.81 -9.44
N LYS A 91 2.43 4.61 -9.88
CA LYS A 91 2.18 5.99 -10.32
C LYS A 91 1.14 6.08 -11.44
N TYR A 92 1.12 5.07 -12.32
CA TYR A 92 0.27 4.99 -13.50
C TYR A 92 -0.76 3.87 -13.36
N THR A 93 -1.42 3.76 -12.20
CA THR A 93 -2.54 2.82 -12.04
C THR A 93 -3.63 3.17 -13.05
N ASP A 94 -4.17 2.17 -13.76
CA ASP A 94 -5.22 2.35 -14.78
C ASP A 94 -4.85 3.22 -15.99
N TRP A 95 -3.55 3.35 -16.31
CA TRP A 95 -3.07 4.10 -17.49
C TRP A 95 -3.72 3.66 -18.82
N ASN A 96 -4.21 2.42 -18.91
CA ASN A 96 -4.89 1.92 -20.10
C ASN A 96 -6.36 2.38 -20.23
N GLN A 97 -6.97 2.86 -19.14
CA GLN A 97 -8.37 3.31 -19.12
C GLN A 97 -8.51 4.84 -19.01
N ARG A 98 -7.45 5.52 -18.56
CA ARG A 98 -7.45 6.94 -18.18
C ARG A 98 -6.47 7.72 -19.07
N GLU A 99 -7.00 8.55 -19.97
CA GLU A 99 -6.18 9.34 -20.91
C GLU A 99 -5.26 10.35 -20.21
N ASP A 100 -5.70 10.93 -19.10
CA ASP A 100 -4.90 11.85 -18.27
C ASP A 100 -3.65 11.15 -17.69
N ILE A 101 -3.82 9.94 -17.16
CA ILE A 101 -2.72 9.13 -16.59
C ILE A 101 -1.80 8.63 -17.71
N LYS A 102 -2.37 8.27 -18.87
CA LYS A 102 -1.61 7.87 -20.06
C LYS A 102 -0.76 9.01 -20.60
N ALA A 103 -1.28 10.23 -20.62
CA ALA A 103 -0.54 11.41 -21.04
C ALA A 103 0.61 11.74 -20.07
N GLU A 104 0.38 11.65 -18.76
CA GLU A 104 1.44 11.82 -17.76
C GLU A 104 2.56 10.78 -17.92
N LEU A 105 2.18 9.50 -18.07
CA LEU A 105 3.13 8.41 -18.37
C LEU A 105 3.94 8.70 -19.64
N LYS A 106 3.29 9.21 -20.69
CA LYS A 106 3.94 9.54 -21.96
C LYS A 106 5.03 10.59 -21.80
N VAL A 107 4.71 11.68 -21.10
CA VAL A 107 5.66 12.79 -20.86
C VAL A 107 6.83 12.29 -20.02
N ASP A 108 6.57 11.59 -18.93
CA ASP A 108 7.62 11.08 -18.04
C ASP A 108 8.55 10.10 -18.74
N LEU A 109 8.03 9.26 -19.64
CA LEU A 109 8.83 8.34 -20.43
C LEU A 109 9.74 9.09 -21.40
N ILE A 110 9.23 10.10 -22.12
CA ILE A 110 10.03 10.92 -23.04
C ILE A 110 11.16 11.63 -22.29
N LEU A 111 10.86 12.23 -21.13
CA LEU A 111 11.84 12.90 -20.29
C LEU A 111 12.91 11.92 -19.77
N LEU A 112 12.49 10.72 -19.37
CA LEU A 112 13.40 9.66 -18.92
C LEU A 112 14.34 9.21 -20.04
N LEU A 113 13.81 8.95 -21.24
CA LEU A 113 14.58 8.55 -22.40
C LEU A 113 15.58 9.65 -22.80
N GLY A 114 15.12 10.90 -22.89
CA GLY A 114 15.98 12.04 -23.20
C GLY A 114 17.11 12.23 -22.17
N LYS A 115 16.81 12.05 -20.87
CA LYS A 115 17.82 12.07 -19.80
C LYS A 115 18.90 11.01 -19.97
N HIS A 116 18.56 9.87 -20.58
CA HIS A 116 19.48 8.77 -20.84
C HIS A 116 20.05 8.76 -22.27
N GLY A 117 19.80 9.80 -23.06
CA GLY A 117 20.31 9.90 -24.44
C GLY A 117 19.62 8.97 -25.43
N TYR A 118 18.38 8.56 -25.13
CA TYR A 118 17.54 7.76 -26.01
C TYR A 118 16.40 8.60 -26.59
N PRO A 119 16.03 8.37 -27.85
CA PRO A 119 16.72 7.50 -28.80
C PRO A 119 18.06 8.11 -29.26
N PRO A 120 19.08 7.30 -29.54
CA PRO A 120 20.41 7.77 -29.97
C PRO A 120 20.38 8.52 -31.30
N VAL A 121 19.30 8.34 -32.08
CA VAL A 121 18.96 9.14 -33.25
C VAL A 121 17.50 9.55 -33.11
N ASP A 122 17.23 10.86 -33.20
CA ASP A 122 15.87 11.37 -33.04
C ASP A 122 14.98 10.89 -34.19
N ARG A 123 13.97 10.10 -33.83
CA ARG A 123 13.01 9.47 -34.75
C ARG A 123 11.67 9.34 -34.03
N ASP A 124 10.68 10.10 -34.49
CA ASP A 124 9.32 10.10 -33.93
C ASP A 124 8.68 8.69 -33.90
N GLU A 125 9.06 7.85 -34.85
CA GLU A 125 8.58 6.46 -34.99
C GLU A 125 8.96 5.58 -33.79
N VAL A 126 10.15 5.80 -33.21
CA VAL A 126 10.65 4.98 -32.08
C VAL A 126 9.77 5.17 -30.85
N TYR A 127 9.31 6.40 -30.60
CA TYR A 127 8.39 6.67 -29.50
C TYR A 127 7.04 5.98 -29.71
N LYS A 128 6.50 5.99 -30.94
CA LYS A 128 5.25 5.31 -31.28
C LYS A 128 5.35 3.80 -31.05
N GLU A 129 6.43 3.19 -31.53
CA GLU A 129 6.68 1.75 -31.37
C GLU A 129 6.78 1.34 -29.90
N ILE A 130 7.51 2.12 -29.08
CA ILE A 130 7.62 1.84 -27.63
C ILE A 130 6.25 1.90 -26.95
N PHE A 131 5.38 2.85 -27.32
CA PHE A 131 4.03 2.93 -26.76
C PHE A 131 3.13 1.79 -27.23
N GLU A 132 3.17 1.44 -28.52
CA GLU A 132 2.42 0.30 -29.04
C GLU A 132 2.85 -1.02 -28.39
N GLN A 133 4.16 -1.21 -28.15
CA GLN A 133 4.67 -2.36 -27.42
C GLN A 133 4.17 -2.39 -25.97
N ALA A 134 4.15 -1.24 -25.27
CA ALA A 134 3.65 -1.15 -23.91
C ALA A 134 2.14 -1.44 -23.81
N GLU A 135 1.35 -1.03 -24.81
CA GLU A 135 -0.10 -1.29 -24.88
C GLU A 135 -0.43 -2.76 -25.19
N ASN A 136 0.43 -3.42 -25.97
CA ASN A 136 0.24 -4.81 -26.38
C ASN A 136 0.97 -5.83 -25.49
N PHE A 137 1.68 -5.37 -24.44
CA PHE A 137 2.36 -6.23 -23.50
C PHE A 137 1.31 -6.99 -22.64
N LYS A 138 1.15 -8.29 -22.93
CA LYS A 138 0.29 -9.23 -22.18
C LYS A 138 1.04 -9.91 -21.05
#